data_AF-L0A9W4-F1
#
_entry.id   AF-L0A9W4-F1
#
_cell.length_a   1.000
_cell.length_b   1.000
_cell.length_c   1.000
_cell.angle_alpha   90.00
_cell.angle_beta   90.00
_cell.angle_gamma   90.00
#
_symmetry.space_group_name_H-M   'P 1'
#
loop_
_entity.id
_entity.type
_entity.pdbx_description
1 polymer ?
#
loop_
_entity_poly.entity_id
_entity_poly.type
_entity_poly.pdbx_seq_one_letter_code
_entity_poly.pdbx_strand_id
1 'polypeptide(L)'
;MNQSRSICDICGINEAIYKCKICKRNVCYDDFDEERGVCKICAASLCQICNSRLSVTYCPYCGRLVCIEDSIQLDNVRRVCIDCYKKGAIKLSKNLKYVDGAIKLSKRVKTL
;
A
#
# COMPACT_ATOMS: atom_id res chain seq x y z
N MET A 1 15.36 -36.85 -3.91
CA MET A 1 14.70 -35.56 -4.24
C MET A 1 15.69 -34.45 -3.96
N ASN A 2 16.27 -33.83 -4.98
CA ASN A 2 17.17 -32.68 -4.82
C ASN A 2 16.32 -31.45 -4.50
N GLN A 3 16.19 -31.08 -3.23
CA GLN A 3 15.72 -29.75 -2.87
C GLN A 3 16.87 -28.78 -3.13
N SER A 4 16.80 -28.03 -4.23
CA SER A 4 17.63 -26.85 -4.41
C SER A 4 17.27 -25.87 -3.30
N ARG A 5 18.15 -25.69 -2.31
CA ARG A 5 17.99 -24.64 -1.30
C ARG A 5 17.89 -23.29 -2.02
N SER A 6 16.74 -22.62 -1.91
CA SER A 6 16.58 -21.28 -2.46
C SER A 6 17.29 -20.27 -1.56
N ILE A 7 18.05 -19.36 -2.14
CA ILE A 7 18.68 -18.25 -1.41
C ILE A 7 17.63 -17.15 -1.19
N CYS A 8 17.79 -16.37 -0.12
CA CYS A 8 16.94 -15.23 0.16
C CYS A 8 17.02 -14.17 -0.95
N ASP A 9 15.86 -13.78 -1.49
CA ASP A 9 15.72 -12.76 -2.53
C ASP A 9 15.98 -11.32 -2.05
N ILE A 10 16.23 -11.11 -0.74
CA ILE A 10 16.48 -9.79 -0.14
C ILE A 10 17.96 -9.63 0.18
N CYS A 11 18.52 -10.45 1.08
CA CYS A 11 19.94 -10.36 1.41
C CYS A 11 20.88 -11.07 0.42
N GLY A 12 20.40 -12.06 -0.35
CA GLY A 12 21.24 -12.82 -1.29
C GLY A 12 22.29 -13.72 -0.64
N ILE A 13 22.25 -13.88 0.69
CA ILE A 13 23.28 -14.58 1.48
C ILE A 13 22.70 -15.79 2.20
N ASN A 14 21.64 -15.58 2.99
CA ASN A 14 21.05 -16.60 3.85
C ASN A 14 20.10 -17.53 3.08
N GLU A 15 19.93 -18.76 3.56
CA GLU A 15 18.93 -19.70 3.05
C GLU A 15 17.51 -19.14 3.26
N ALA A 16 16.69 -19.21 2.22
CA ALA A 16 15.29 -18.83 2.30
C ALA A 16 14.46 -19.96 2.91
N ILE A 17 13.80 -19.66 4.03
CA ILE A 17 12.95 -20.60 4.77
C ILE A 17 11.48 -20.16 4.80
N TYR A 18 11.19 -18.95 4.33
CA TYR A 18 9.85 -18.38 4.26
C TYR A 18 9.50 -17.89 2.85
N LYS A 19 8.20 -17.84 2.55
CA LYS A 19 7.67 -17.25 1.30
C LYS A 19 6.68 -16.14 1.63
N CYS A 20 6.97 -14.91 1.18
CA CYS A 20 6.12 -13.76 1.45
C CYS A 20 4.73 -13.95 0.82
N LYS A 21 3.65 -13.81 1.62
CA LYS A 21 2.27 -13.99 1.11
C LYS A 21 1.85 -12.91 0.10
N ILE A 22 2.51 -11.75 0.09
CA ILE A 22 2.21 -10.62 -0.82
C ILE A 22 3.05 -10.72 -2.11
N CYS A 23 4.37 -10.49 -2.03
CA CYS A 23 5.22 -10.41 -3.22
C CYS A 23 5.80 -11.75 -3.68
N LYS A 24 5.56 -12.84 -2.93
CA LYS A 24 5.98 -14.22 -3.26
C LYS A 24 7.49 -14.48 -3.27
N ARG A 25 8.32 -13.49 -2.89
CA ARG A 25 9.77 -13.68 -2.64
C ARG A 25 10.01 -14.78 -1.61
N ASN A 26 11.05 -15.57 -1.83
CA ASN A 26 11.61 -16.49 -0.85
C ASN A 26 12.60 -15.70 0.03
N VAL A 27 12.42 -15.73 1.34
CA VAL A 27 13.22 -14.90 2.27
C VAL A 27 13.72 -15.72 3.46
N CYS A 28 14.87 -15.31 4.00
CA CYS A 28 15.42 -15.88 5.22
C CYS A 28 14.64 -15.41 6.45
N TYR A 29 14.97 -15.97 7.61
CA TYR A 29 14.41 -15.57 8.90
C TYR A 29 14.56 -14.06 9.15
N ASP A 30 15.76 -13.53 8.92
CA ASP A 30 16.07 -12.12 9.21
C ASP A 30 15.32 -11.13 8.32
N ASP A 31 14.85 -11.55 7.15
CA ASP A 31 14.13 -10.69 6.20
C ASP A 31 12.62 -10.97 6.18
N PHE A 32 12.12 -11.76 7.13
CA PHE A 32 10.72 -12.06 7.34
C PHE A 32 10.17 -11.35 8.59
N ASP A 33 8.97 -10.80 8.46
CA ASP A 33 8.16 -10.30 9.56
C ASP A 33 7.13 -11.38 9.90
N GLU A 34 7.40 -12.15 10.95
CA GLU A 34 6.56 -13.28 11.38
C GLU A 34 5.20 -12.83 11.86
N GLU A 35 5.13 -11.72 12.61
CA GLU A 35 3.87 -11.17 13.13
C GLU A 35 2.89 -10.87 11.99
N ARG A 36 3.40 -10.28 10.90
CA ARG A 36 2.58 -9.90 9.74
C ARG A 36 2.53 -10.98 8.66
N GLY A 37 3.40 -12.00 8.73
CA GLY A 37 3.53 -13.08 7.76
C GLY A 37 3.95 -12.61 6.37
N VAL A 38 4.83 -11.61 6.28
CA VAL A 38 5.32 -11.01 5.02
C VAL A 38 6.83 -10.75 5.10
N CYS A 39 7.50 -10.52 3.98
CA CYS A 39 8.88 -10.04 4.04
C CYS A 39 8.95 -8.60 4.58
N LYS A 40 10.09 -8.21 5.17
CA LYS A 40 10.31 -6.89 5.76
C LYS A 40 10.10 -5.73 4.78
N ILE A 41 10.42 -5.92 3.48
CA ILE A 41 10.12 -4.94 2.43
C ILE A 41 8.61 -4.71 2.31
N CYS A 42 7.83 -5.77 2.22
CA CYS A 42 6.36 -5.65 2.19
C CYS A 42 5.84 -5.04 3.49
N ALA A 43 6.34 -5.47 4.66
CA ALA A 43 5.93 -4.93 5.96
C ALA A 43 6.13 -3.41 6.05
N ALA A 44 7.28 -2.90 5.60
CA ALA A 44 7.60 -1.48 5.56
C ALA A 44 6.76 -0.69 4.54
N SER A 45 6.17 -1.39 3.56
CA SER A 45 5.37 -0.81 2.47
C SER A 45 3.86 -0.97 2.66
N LEU A 46 3.42 -1.50 3.81
CA LEU A 46 2.00 -1.64 4.11
C LEU A 46 1.34 -0.28 4.34
N CYS A 47 0.07 -0.18 3.93
CA CYS A 47 -0.80 0.91 4.29
C CYS A 47 -0.85 1.04 5.82
N GLN A 48 -0.53 2.21 6.35
CA GLN A 48 -0.49 2.49 7.78
C GLN A 48 -1.89 2.73 8.39
N ILE A 49 -2.95 2.50 7.61
CA ILE A 49 -4.34 2.51 8.10
C ILE A 49 -4.82 1.08 8.29
N CYS A 50 -4.80 0.25 7.24
CA CYS A 50 -5.32 -1.12 7.32
C CYS A 50 -4.28 -2.19 7.64
N ASN A 51 -2.98 -1.88 7.60
CA ASN A 51 -1.86 -2.80 7.84
C ASN A 51 -1.94 -4.14 7.07
N SER A 52 -2.63 -4.17 5.93
CA SER A 52 -2.90 -5.41 5.18
C SER A 52 -2.63 -5.31 3.67
N ARG A 53 -2.82 -4.12 3.09
CA ARG A 53 -2.57 -3.85 1.66
C ARG A 53 -1.29 -3.05 1.49
N LEU A 54 -0.57 -3.25 0.38
CA LEU A 54 0.55 -2.38 0.01
C LEU A 54 0.06 -0.96 -0.25
N SER A 55 0.82 0.03 0.20
CA SER A 55 0.58 1.43 -0.13
C SER A 55 0.87 1.71 -1.59
N VAL A 56 0.10 2.62 -2.18
CA VAL A 56 0.33 3.12 -3.55
C VAL A 56 0.91 4.53 -3.56
N THR A 57 0.87 5.22 -2.42
CA THR A 57 1.34 6.59 -2.25
C THR A 57 1.40 6.94 -0.75
N TYR A 58 1.88 8.14 -0.44
CA TYR A 58 1.79 8.73 0.89
C TYR A 58 0.73 9.84 0.92
N CYS A 59 0.11 10.06 2.08
CA CYS A 59 -0.79 11.19 2.25
C CYS A 59 0.03 12.50 2.37
N PRO A 60 -0.20 13.51 1.52
CA PRO A 60 0.59 14.75 1.53
C PRO A 60 0.39 15.61 2.79
N TYR A 61 -0.62 15.29 3.62
CA TYR A 61 -0.94 16.04 4.84
C TYR A 61 -0.38 15.41 6.12
N CYS A 62 -0.28 14.08 6.17
CA CYS A 62 0.19 13.37 7.38
C CYS A 62 1.37 12.43 7.15
N GLY A 63 1.87 12.32 5.92
CA GLY A 63 3.01 11.46 5.57
C GLY A 63 2.72 9.96 5.55
N ARG A 64 1.56 9.51 6.07
CA ARG A 64 1.25 8.08 6.13
C ARG A 64 1.19 7.42 4.76
N LEU A 65 1.81 6.26 4.63
CA LEU A 65 1.64 5.35 3.50
C LEU A 65 0.20 4.85 3.44
N VAL A 66 -0.46 4.97 2.28
CA VAL A 66 -1.86 4.60 2.10
C VAL A 66 -2.11 3.80 0.82
N CYS A 67 -3.01 2.81 0.91
CA CYS A 67 -3.46 2.06 -0.24
C CYS A 67 -4.62 2.77 -0.97
N ILE A 68 -5.09 2.17 -2.06
CA ILE A 68 -6.21 2.68 -2.86
C ILE A 68 -7.49 2.80 -2.00
N GLU A 69 -7.81 1.77 -1.22
CA GLU A 69 -9.04 1.72 -0.40
C GLU A 69 -9.06 2.73 0.77
N ASP A 70 -7.90 3.01 1.37
CA ASP A 70 -7.80 3.91 2.52
C ASP A 70 -7.40 5.34 2.10
N SER A 71 -7.58 5.66 0.81
CA SER A 71 -7.32 6.99 0.25
C SER A 71 -8.38 7.45 -0.74
N ILE A 72 -8.59 8.76 -0.79
CA ILE A 72 -9.47 9.42 -1.75
C ILE A 72 -8.61 10.15 -2.77
N GLN A 73 -8.88 9.90 -4.05
CA GLN A 73 -8.25 10.61 -5.15
C GLN A 73 -8.92 11.98 -5.33
N LEU A 74 -8.13 13.05 -5.22
CA LEU A 74 -8.63 14.42 -5.34
C LEU A 74 -8.54 14.94 -6.77
N ASP A 75 -7.50 14.51 -7.49
CA ASP A 75 -7.26 14.84 -8.90
C ASP A 75 -6.41 13.73 -9.54
N ASN A 76 -5.93 13.97 -10.77
CA ASN A 76 -5.18 12.97 -11.54
C ASN A 76 -3.85 12.55 -10.89
N VAL A 77 -3.34 13.30 -9.90
CA VAL A 77 -2.02 13.06 -9.29
C VAL A 77 -2.13 12.82 -7.79
N ARG A 78 -3.02 13.51 -7.08
CA ARG A 78 -3.05 13.54 -5.62
C ARG A 78 -4.08 12.60 -5.02
N ARG A 79 -3.64 11.84 -4.01
CA ARG A 79 -4.48 11.06 -3.10
C ARG A 79 -4.25 11.49 -1.66
N VAL A 80 -5.31 11.45 -0.86
CA VAL A 80 -5.29 11.84 0.56
C VAL A 80 -5.90 10.71 1.38
N CYS A 81 -5.33 10.43 2.55
CA CYS A 81 -5.88 9.39 3.41
C CYS A 81 -7.29 9.75 3.90
N ILE A 82 -8.11 8.72 4.14
CA ILE A 82 -9.51 8.90 4.59
C ILE A 82 -9.62 9.77 5.85
N ASP A 83 -8.66 9.70 6.77
CA ASP A 83 -8.71 10.46 8.02
C ASP A 83 -8.46 11.96 7.78
N CYS A 84 -7.47 12.32 6.98
CA CYS A 84 -7.20 13.72 6.65
C CYS A 84 -8.32 14.32 5.79
N TYR A 85 -8.93 13.50 4.92
CA TYR A 85 -10.11 13.92 4.17
C TYR A 85 -11.28 14.28 5.09
N LYS A 86 -11.61 13.40 6.04
CA LYS A 86 -12.68 13.64 7.02
C LYS A 86 -12.44 14.84 7.93
N LYS A 87 -11.18 15.15 8.25
CA LYS A 87 -10.80 16.32 9.06
C LYS A 87 -10.90 17.66 8.30
N GLY A 88 -11.27 17.65 7.02
CA GLY A 88 -11.36 18.87 6.22
C GLY A 88 -10.00 19.50 5.91
N ALA A 89 -8.91 18.73 5.97
CA ALA A 89 -7.56 19.21 5.68
C ALA A 89 -7.36 19.62 4.19
N ILE A 90 -8.41 19.51 3.36
CA ILE A 90 -8.35 19.64 1.92
C ILE A 90 -8.92 20.98 1.48
N LYS A 91 -8.07 21.80 0.84
CA LYS A 91 -8.52 22.92 0.01
C LYS A 91 -8.70 22.40 -1.42
N LEU A 92 -9.93 22.08 -1.81
CA LEU A 92 -10.26 21.79 -3.21
C LEU A 92 -9.98 23.06 -4.03
N SER A 93 -9.06 22.99 -4.98
CA SER A 93 -8.86 24.08 -5.93
C SER A 93 -10.12 24.16 -6.82
N LYS A 94 -10.70 25.35 -6.95
CA LYS A 94 -12.01 25.62 -7.61
C LYS A 94 -12.07 25.33 -9.12
N ASN A 95 -11.13 24.59 -9.69
CA ASN A 95 -11.16 24.21 -11.11
C ASN A 95 -12.04 22.96 -11.30
N LEU A 96 -13.36 23.15 -11.22
CA LEU A 96 -14.41 22.11 -11.29
C LEU A 96 -14.34 21.20 -12.53
N LYS A 97 -13.73 21.67 -13.64
CA LYS A 97 -13.68 20.93 -14.91
C LYS A 97 -12.99 19.56 -14.83
N TYR A 98 -12.01 19.39 -13.93
CA TYR A 98 -11.28 18.13 -13.75
C TYR A 98 -11.85 17.25 -12.63
N VAL A 99 -12.67 17.83 -11.74
CA VAL A 99 -13.27 17.12 -10.61
C VAL A 99 -14.42 16.22 -11.11
N ASP A 100 -15.14 16.65 -12.15
CA ASP A 100 -16.24 15.88 -12.75
C ASP A 100 -15.79 14.53 -13.32
N GLY A 101 -14.59 14.44 -13.89
CA GLY A 101 -14.03 13.18 -14.39
C GLY A 101 -13.69 12.20 -13.27
N ALA A 102 -13.06 12.69 -12.20
CA ALA A 102 -12.70 11.90 -11.02
C ALA A 102 -13.93 11.44 -10.22
N ILE A 103 -14.95 12.31 -10.07
CA ILE A 103 -16.23 11.99 -9.43
C ILE A 103 -17.02 10.95 -10.25
N LYS A 104 -16.99 11.02 -11.58
CA LYS A 104 -17.63 10.02 -12.45
C LYS A 104 -17.02 8.62 -12.27
N LEU A 105 -15.72 8.52 -11.96
CA LEU A 105 -15.03 7.25 -11.71
C LEU A 105 -15.30 6.71 -10.30
N SER A 106 -15.43 7.57 -9.29
CA SER A 106 -15.77 7.15 -7.92
C SER A 106 -17.22 6.68 -7.77
N LYS A 107 -18.14 7.11 -8.63
CA LYS A 107 -19.55 6.64 -8.65
C LYS A 107 -19.75 5.20 -9.14
N ARG A 108 -18.69 4.45 -9.46
CA ARG A 108 -18.75 2.98 -9.66
C ARG A 108 -18.62 2.18 -8.36
N VAL A 109 -18.59 2.84 -7.20
CA VAL A 109 -18.88 2.18 -5.92
C VAL A 109 -20.38 1.88 -5.91
N LYS A 110 -20.73 0.59 -6.03
CA LYS A 110 -22.11 0.09 -5.96
C LYS A 110 -22.80 0.67 -4.73
N THR A 111 -23.89 1.39 -4.95
CA THR A 111 -24.90 1.69 -3.95
C THR A 111 -25.33 0.36 -3.32
N LEU A 112 -25.29 0.30 -1.98
CA LEU A 112 -26.06 -0.69 -1.21
C LEU A 112 -27.54 -0.53 -1.50
#